data_AF-A0A3D9R0X5-F1
#
_entry.id   AF-A0A3D9R0X5-F1
#
_cell.length_a   1.000
_cell.length_b   1.000
_cell.length_c   1.000
_cell.angle_alpha   90.00
_cell.angle_beta   90.00
_cell.angle_gamma   90.00
#
_symmetry.space_group_name_H-M   'P 1'
#
loop_
_entity.id
_entity.type
_entity.pdbx_description
1 polymer ?
#
loop_
_entity_poly.entity_id
_entity_poly.type
_entity_poly.pdbx_seq_one_letter_code
_entity_poly.pdbx_strand_id
1 'polypeptide(L)'
;MLKKSLTVAVLGLALVAGSAQAAFASSADASTTSTTKSHHEEWKAQTAALKSQLVTLRAQQKGLAAQIKSLRETNKATAKSLTKEQKASLKASLKNVREQIAAQQASIKAIRTQKQALWAQVKSAKKSDDTASGVAELTQIISLKEQIIQAKQQILSLQQSLQTLLTSLSA
;
A
#
# COMPACT_ATOMS: atom_id res chain seq x y z
N MET A 1 -6.65 40.68 -4.48
CA MET A 1 -7.49 40.01 -5.50
C MET A 1 -7.63 38.54 -5.16
N LEU A 2 -8.69 38.14 -4.44
CA LEU A 2 -9.14 36.75 -4.39
C LEU A 2 -10.61 36.75 -4.83
N LYS A 3 -10.87 36.04 -5.92
CA LYS A 3 -12.13 36.03 -6.67
C LYS A 3 -13.18 35.17 -5.94
N LYS A 4 -14.42 35.65 -5.99
CA LYS A 4 -15.67 35.03 -5.51
C LYS A 4 -16.12 33.85 -6.39
N SER A 5 -16.78 32.88 -5.76
CA SER A 5 -17.92 32.08 -6.26
C SER A 5 -18.39 31.20 -5.08
N LEU A 6 -19.52 31.33 -4.38
CA LEU A 6 -20.92 31.63 -4.69
C LEU A 6 -21.63 30.50 -5.45
N THR A 7 -22.21 29.55 -4.70
CA THR A 7 -23.50 28.94 -5.07
C THR A 7 -24.17 28.38 -3.81
N VAL A 8 -25.15 29.13 -3.31
CA VAL A 8 -26.10 28.74 -2.28
C VAL A 8 -27.26 28.01 -2.95
N ALA A 9 -27.70 26.93 -2.32
CA ALA A 9 -28.84 26.12 -2.71
C ALA A 9 -30.13 26.95 -2.76
N VAL A 10 -30.88 26.83 -3.85
CA VAL A 10 -32.30 27.18 -3.87
C VAL A 10 -33.08 25.93 -4.27
N LEU A 11 -33.70 25.37 -3.24
CA LEU A 11 -34.78 24.40 -3.28
C LEU A 11 -35.96 25.04 -4.01
N GLY A 12 -36.31 24.52 -5.19
CA GLY A 12 -37.46 24.98 -5.99
C GLY A 12 -38.41 23.83 -6.25
N LEU A 13 -39.40 23.69 -5.36
CA LEU A 13 -40.52 22.76 -5.42
C LEU A 13 -41.44 23.15 -6.60
N ALA A 14 -41.43 22.41 -7.71
CA ALA A 14 -42.38 22.58 -8.80
C ALA A 14 -43.47 21.50 -8.71
N LEU A 15 -44.64 21.89 -8.21
CA LEU A 15 -45.87 21.11 -8.22
C LEU A 15 -46.85 21.80 -9.19
N VAL A 16 -46.94 21.31 -10.42
CA VAL A 16 -48.06 21.62 -11.32
C VAL A 16 -48.42 20.37 -12.12
N ALA A 17 -49.69 20.02 -12.00
CA ALA A 17 -50.38 18.92 -12.64
C ALA A 17 -50.47 19.09 -14.17
N GLY A 18 -50.34 17.98 -14.89
CA GLY A 18 -50.61 17.88 -16.32
C GLY A 18 -51.04 16.45 -16.64
N SER A 19 -52.34 16.26 -16.86
CA SER A 19 -52.98 15.02 -17.26
C SER A 19 -52.77 14.74 -18.76
N ALA A 20 -52.26 13.55 -19.10
CA ALA A 20 -52.54 12.90 -20.37
C ALA A 20 -52.25 11.39 -20.26
N GLN A 21 -53.27 10.57 -20.52
CA GLN A 21 -53.18 9.13 -20.69
C GLN A 21 -52.52 8.83 -22.05
N ALA A 22 -51.63 7.84 -22.12
CA ALA A 22 -51.74 6.69 -23.02
C ALA A 22 -50.44 5.88 -23.08
N ALA A 23 -50.66 4.57 -23.13
CA ALA A 23 -49.73 3.47 -23.27
C ALA A 23 -48.67 3.64 -24.38
N PHE A 24 -47.42 3.39 -24.02
CA PHE A 24 -46.54 2.46 -24.74
C PHE A 24 -45.72 1.68 -23.71
N ALA A 25 -46.14 0.44 -23.46
CA ALA A 25 -45.28 -0.59 -22.94
C ALA A 25 -44.33 -1.06 -24.06
N SER A 26 -43.23 -1.69 -23.65
CA SER A 26 -42.25 -2.40 -24.47
C SER A 26 -41.14 -1.56 -25.12
N SER A 27 -40.13 -1.21 -24.31
CA SER A 27 -38.76 -1.74 -24.50
C SER A 27 -37.76 -1.01 -23.58
N ALA A 28 -37.80 -1.31 -22.27
CA ALA A 28 -36.85 -0.77 -21.29
C ALA A 28 -36.01 -1.85 -20.59
N ASP A 29 -35.90 -3.05 -21.17
CA ASP A 29 -35.31 -4.21 -20.49
C ASP A 29 -34.12 -4.86 -21.21
N ALA A 30 -33.49 -4.15 -22.15
CA ALA A 30 -32.26 -4.61 -22.83
C ALA A 30 -31.03 -3.70 -22.62
N SER A 31 -31.23 -2.41 -22.32
CA SER A 31 -30.11 -1.45 -22.13
C SER A 31 -29.58 -1.38 -20.68
N THR A 32 -30.40 -1.72 -19.68
CA THR A 32 -29.99 -1.66 -18.26
C THR A 32 -29.21 -2.92 -17.84
N THR A 33 -29.56 -4.07 -18.40
CA THR A 33 -28.89 -5.35 -18.13
C THR A 33 -27.54 -5.48 -18.85
N SER A 34 -27.38 -4.85 -20.01
CA SER A 34 -26.10 -4.82 -20.74
C SER A 34 -25.06 -3.90 -20.09
N THR A 35 -25.48 -2.73 -19.60
CA THR A 35 -24.62 -1.79 -18.84
C THR A 35 -24.24 -2.31 -17.46
N THR A 36 -25.16 -2.94 -16.73
CA THR A 36 -24.85 -3.52 -15.41
C THR A 36 -23.91 -4.74 -15.52
N LYS A 37 -24.07 -5.58 -16.56
CA LYS A 37 -23.12 -6.67 -16.86
C LYS A 37 -21.74 -6.15 -17.27
N SER A 38 -21.67 -5.08 -18.09
CA SER A 38 -20.39 -4.51 -18.48
C SER A 38 -19.66 -3.89 -17.31
N HIS A 39 -20.37 -3.21 -16.40
CA HIS A 39 -19.79 -2.73 -15.15
C HIS A 39 -19.30 -3.90 -14.29
N HIS A 40 -20.09 -4.92 -14.02
CA HIS A 40 -19.62 -6.05 -13.21
C HIS A 40 -18.35 -6.74 -13.76
N GLU A 41 -18.24 -6.93 -15.08
CA GLU A 41 -17.04 -7.51 -15.69
C GLU A 41 -15.82 -6.57 -15.62
N GLU A 42 -16.00 -5.27 -15.81
CA GLU A 42 -14.92 -4.28 -15.68
C GLU A 42 -14.35 -4.26 -14.24
N TRP A 43 -15.22 -4.33 -13.24
CA TRP A 43 -14.84 -4.36 -11.83
C TRP A 43 -14.08 -5.65 -11.46
N LYS A 44 -14.52 -6.77 -12.01
CA LYS A 44 -13.85 -8.06 -11.86
C LYS A 44 -12.45 -8.03 -12.47
N ALA A 45 -12.31 -7.41 -13.65
CA ALA A 45 -11.01 -7.22 -14.29
C ALA A 45 -10.09 -6.30 -13.46
N GLN A 46 -10.59 -5.15 -12.98
CA GLN A 46 -9.82 -4.24 -12.12
C GLN A 46 -9.37 -4.92 -10.82
N THR A 47 -10.27 -5.63 -10.16
CA THR A 47 -9.95 -6.38 -8.93
C THR A 47 -8.93 -7.49 -9.19
N ALA A 48 -9.00 -8.16 -10.34
CA ALA A 48 -8.02 -9.17 -10.73
C ALA A 48 -6.63 -8.58 -10.96
N ALA A 49 -6.54 -7.43 -11.64
CA ALA A 49 -5.29 -6.70 -11.84
C ALA A 49 -4.65 -6.29 -10.50
N LEU A 50 -5.43 -5.71 -9.58
CA LEU A 50 -4.95 -5.33 -8.25
C LEU A 50 -4.45 -6.53 -7.45
N LYS A 51 -5.16 -7.68 -7.52
CA LYS A 51 -4.71 -8.92 -6.88
C LYS A 51 -3.39 -9.42 -7.46
N SER A 52 -3.22 -9.37 -8.78
CA SER A 52 -1.96 -9.74 -9.44
C SER A 52 -0.80 -8.86 -8.95
N GLN A 53 -1.00 -7.54 -8.89
CA GLN A 53 -0.01 -6.60 -8.34
C GLN A 53 0.33 -6.93 -6.88
N LEU A 54 -0.67 -7.25 -6.05
CA LEU A 54 -0.45 -7.64 -4.65
C LEU A 54 0.42 -8.90 -4.50
N VAL A 55 0.30 -9.85 -5.42
CA VAL A 55 1.13 -11.07 -5.49
C VAL A 55 2.56 -10.71 -5.84
N THR A 56 2.78 -9.91 -6.89
CA THR A 56 4.10 -9.43 -7.30
C THR A 56 4.82 -8.69 -6.15
N LEU A 57 4.13 -7.73 -5.52
CA LEU A 57 4.68 -7.00 -4.36
C LEU A 57 5.01 -7.93 -3.19
N ARG A 58 4.25 -9.02 -3.01
CA ARG A 58 4.54 -10.02 -1.96
C ARG A 58 5.83 -10.79 -2.28
N ALA A 59 6.02 -11.19 -3.53
CA ALA A 59 7.24 -11.86 -3.96
C ALA A 59 8.47 -10.95 -3.77
N GLN A 60 8.38 -9.68 -4.19
CA GLN A 60 9.44 -8.70 -3.99
C GLN A 60 9.79 -8.49 -2.52
N GLN A 61 8.78 -8.34 -1.64
CA GLN A 61 9.01 -8.24 -0.20
C GLN A 61 9.71 -9.47 0.40
N LYS A 62 9.40 -10.67 -0.10
CA LYS A 62 10.04 -11.93 0.32
C LYS A 62 11.50 -11.96 -0.11
N GLY A 63 11.79 -11.55 -1.36
CA GLY A 63 13.16 -11.44 -1.88
C GLY A 63 14.01 -10.48 -1.03
N LEU A 64 13.51 -9.27 -0.78
CA LEU A 64 14.19 -8.29 0.09
C LEU A 64 14.40 -8.83 1.51
N ALA A 65 13.42 -9.54 2.08
CA ALA A 65 13.57 -10.13 3.41
C ALA A 65 14.69 -11.18 3.46
N ALA A 66 14.84 -11.99 2.42
CA ALA A 66 15.92 -12.97 2.32
C ALA A 66 17.29 -12.29 2.22
N GLN A 67 17.42 -11.26 1.38
CA GLN A 67 18.67 -10.49 1.22
C GLN A 67 19.07 -9.83 2.55
N ILE A 68 18.14 -9.13 3.21
CA ILE A 68 18.36 -8.49 4.52
C ILE A 68 18.75 -9.53 5.58
N LYS A 69 18.16 -10.73 5.56
CA LYS A 69 18.53 -11.79 6.51
C LYS A 69 19.95 -12.26 6.26
N SER A 70 20.30 -12.55 5.01
CA SER A 70 21.64 -13.00 4.63
C SER A 70 22.70 -11.98 5.06
N LEU A 71 22.51 -10.72 4.68
CA LEU A 71 23.47 -9.65 4.98
C LEU A 71 23.59 -9.36 6.48
N ARG A 72 22.49 -9.51 7.24
CA ARG A 72 22.55 -9.43 8.71
C ARG A 72 23.45 -10.49 9.32
N GLU A 73 23.38 -11.73 8.83
CA GLU A 73 24.22 -12.82 9.35
C GLU A 73 25.68 -12.60 8.98
N THR A 74 25.98 -12.17 7.75
CA THR A 74 27.34 -11.78 7.34
C THR A 74 27.89 -10.67 8.24
N ASN A 75 27.14 -9.59 8.43
CA ASN A 75 27.50 -8.48 9.31
C ASN A 75 27.76 -8.94 10.75
N LYS A 76 26.93 -9.86 11.26
CA LYS A 76 27.11 -10.42 12.61
C LYS A 76 28.39 -11.25 12.70
N ALA A 77 28.75 -12.01 11.66
CA ALA A 77 29.99 -12.77 11.59
C ALA A 77 31.20 -11.84 11.54
N THR A 78 31.22 -10.84 10.65
CA THR A 78 32.31 -9.85 10.55
C THR A 78 32.46 -9.05 11.84
N ALA A 79 31.37 -8.64 12.48
CA ALA A 79 31.44 -7.94 13.76
C ALA A 79 32.05 -8.78 14.89
N LYS A 80 31.96 -10.11 14.82
CA LYS A 80 32.59 -11.00 15.83
C LYS A 80 34.10 -11.07 15.66
N SER A 81 34.62 -10.99 14.44
CA SER A 81 36.07 -11.07 14.17
C SER A 81 36.82 -9.78 14.49
N LEU A 82 36.14 -8.65 14.68
CA LEU A 82 36.79 -7.38 15.04
C LEU A 82 37.37 -7.37 16.47
N THR A 83 38.53 -6.73 16.63
CA THR A 83 39.17 -6.46 17.93
C THR A 83 38.37 -5.45 18.77
N LYS A 84 38.75 -5.27 20.03
CA LYS A 84 38.09 -4.29 20.92
C LYS A 84 38.32 -2.85 20.43
N GLU A 85 39.51 -2.57 19.91
CA GLU A 85 39.94 -1.26 19.42
C GLU A 85 39.17 -0.89 18.14
N GLN A 86 39.04 -1.84 17.19
CA GLN A 86 38.22 -1.67 15.98
C GLN A 86 36.73 -1.47 16.31
N LYS A 87 36.21 -2.17 17.32
CA LYS A 87 34.84 -1.97 17.79
C LYS A 87 34.64 -0.61 18.45
N ALA A 88 35.65 -0.12 19.18
CA ALA A 88 35.60 1.19 19.81
C ALA A 88 35.58 2.32 18.78
N SER A 89 36.41 2.23 17.73
CA SER A 89 36.44 3.23 16.65
C SER A 89 35.13 3.31 15.86
N LEU A 90 34.40 2.19 15.73
CA LEU A 90 33.11 2.13 15.04
C LEU A 90 31.88 2.35 15.91
N LYS A 91 32.04 2.51 17.23
CA LYS A 91 30.92 2.43 18.19
C LYS A 91 29.78 3.39 17.85
N ALA A 92 30.09 4.64 17.54
CA ALA A 92 29.11 5.67 17.20
C ALA A 92 28.40 5.36 15.87
N SER A 93 29.15 5.01 14.83
CA SER A 93 28.61 4.66 13.51
C SER A 93 27.70 3.43 13.58
N LEU A 94 28.11 2.39 14.30
CA LEU A 94 27.29 1.18 14.49
C LEU A 94 26.02 1.46 15.29
N LYS A 95 26.07 2.35 16.29
CA LYS A 95 24.88 2.76 17.04
C LYS A 95 23.89 3.49 16.13
N ASN A 96 24.36 4.49 15.38
CA ASN A 96 23.53 5.26 14.46
C ASN A 96 22.84 4.37 13.40
N VAL A 97 23.59 3.49 12.73
CA VAL A 97 23.00 2.59 11.72
C VAL A 97 21.97 1.64 12.33
N ARG A 98 22.21 1.12 13.55
CA ARG A 98 21.23 0.27 14.25
C ARG A 98 19.95 1.03 14.59
N GLU A 99 20.06 2.28 15.01
CA GLU A 99 18.92 3.15 15.32
C GLU A 99 18.09 3.43 14.06
N GLN A 100 18.73 3.73 12.93
CA GLN A 100 18.06 3.91 11.65
C GLN A 100 17.33 2.63 11.19
N ILE A 101 17.98 1.45 11.32
CA ILE A 101 17.33 0.16 11.02
C ILE A 101 16.11 -0.06 11.93
N ALA A 102 16.23 0.24 13.23
CA ALA A 102 15.13 0.09 14.19
C ALA A 102 13.95 1.02 13.86
N ALA A 103 14.22 2.28 13.49
CA ALA A 103 13.20 3.24 13.06
C ALA A 103 12.44 2.73 11.82
N GLN A 104 13.17 2.19 10.82
CA GLN A 104 12.54 1.60 9.64
C GLN A 104 11.70 0.36 9.96
N GLN A 105 12.14 -0.48 10.89
CA GLN A 105 11.37 -1.63 11.35
C GLN A 105 10.09 -1.20 12.09
N ALA A 106 10.14 -0.14 12.89
CA ALA A 106 8.97 0.44 13.55
C ALA A 106 7.97 0.98 12.52
N SER A 107 8.44 1.72 11.51
CA SER A 107 7.61 2.19 10.39
C SER A 107 6.92 1.04 9.67
N ILE A 108 7.66 -0.02 9.31
CA ILE A 108 7.08 -1.23 8.70
C ILE A 108 6.01 -1.87 9.59
N LYS A 109 6.21 -1.89 10.92
CA LYS A 109 5.23 -2.44 11.86
C LYS A 109 3.94 -1.61 11.86
N ALA A 110 4.05 -0.28 11.92
CA ALA A 110 2.90 0.62 11.86
C ALA A 110 2.10 0.44 10.55
N ILE A 111 2.79 0.41 9.41
CA ILE A 111 2.16 0.21 8.09
C ILE A 111 1.46 -1.15 8.01
N ARG A 112 2.03 -2.21 8.60
CA ARG A 112 1.38 -3.53 8.64
C ARG A 112 0.07 -3.51 9.42
N THR A 113 0.01 -2.79 10.53
CA THR A 113 -1.21 -2.62 11.32
C THR A 113 -2.28 -1.89 10.50
N GLN A 114 -1.94 -0.78 9.85
CA GLN A 114 -2.86 -0.05 8.98
C GLN A 114 -3.40 -0.94 7.85
N LYS A 115 -2.51 -1.70 7.21
CA LYS A 115 -2.88 -2.64 6.15
C LYS A 115 -3.83 -3.74 6.65
N GLN A 116 -3.66 -4.24 7.88
CA GLN A 116 -4.57 -5.23 8.46
C GLN A 116 -5.97 -4.67 8.64
N ALA A 117 -6.09 -3.41 9.10
CA ALA A 117 -7.38 -2.73 9.22
C ALA A 117 -8.06 -2.58 7.84
N LEU A 118 -7.32 -2.15 6.82
CA LEU A 118 -7.86 -2.04 5.45
C LEU A 118 -8.31 -3.40 4.88
N TRP A 119 -7.60 -4.50 5.17
CA TRP A 119 -8.06 -5.83 4.75
C TRP A 119 -9.39 -6.24 5.39
N ALA A 120 -9.68 -5.78 6.61
CA ALA A 120 -10.97 -5.98 7.23
C ALA A 120 -12.07 -5.17 6.52
N GLN A 121 -11.75 -3.94 6.10
CA GLN A 121 -12.66 -3.09 5.31
C GLN A 121 -12.96 -3.71 3.95
N VAL A 122 -11.94 -4.19 3.21
CA VAL A 122 -12.14 -4.92 1.93
C VAL A 122 -13.08 -6.11 2.09
N LYS A 123 -12.96 -6.83 3.21
CA LYS A 123 -13.83 -7.96 3.51
C LYS A 123 -15.27 -7.52 3.80
N SER A 124 -15.45 -6.37 4.44
CA SER A 124 -16.76 -5.77 4.71
C SER A 124 -17.40 -5.27 3.42
N ALA A 125 -16.67 -4.49 2.61
CA ALA A 125 -17.07 -3.98 1.31
C ALA A 125 -17.54 -5.11 0.37
N LYS A 126 -16.81 -6.23 0.36
CA LYS A 126 -17.22 -7.43 -0.38
C LYS A 126 -18.55 -8.04 0.10
N LYS A 127 -18.85 -7.98 1.40
CA LYS A 127 -20.11 -8.52 1.95
C LYS A 127 -21.30 -7.62 1.68
N SER A 128 -21.08 -6.31 1.64
CA SER A 128 -22.11 -5.31 1.35
C SER A 128 -22.29 -5.02 -0.14
N ASP A 129 -21.56 -5.75 -1.00
CA ASP A 129 -21.47 -5.50 -2.46
C ASP A 129 -21.05 -4.06 -2.81
N ASP A 130 -20.41 -3.37 -1.86
CA ASP A 130 -19.83 -2.04 -2.06
C ASP A 130 -18.45 -2.21 -2.71
N THR A 131 -18.51 -2.48 -4.00
CA THR A 131 -17.33 -2.74 -4.79
C THR A 131 -16.44 -1.49 -4.86
N ALA A 132 -17.00 -0.27 -4.83
CA ALA A 132 -16.27 1.00 -4.94
C ALA A 132 -15.28 1.16 -3.80
N SER A 133 -15.77 1.00 -2.58
CA SER A 133 -14.96 1.04 -1.37
C SER A 133 -13.91 -0.08 -1.39
N GLY A 134 -14.29 -1.29 -1.82
CA GLY A 134 -13.36 -2.42 -1.92
C GLY A 134 -12.18 -2.17 -2.86
N VAL A 135 -12.40 -1.53 -4.02
CA VAL A 135 -11.34 -1.14 -4.97
C VAL A 135 -10.45 -0.04 -4.38
N ALA A 136 -11.04 0.98 -3.75
CA ALA A 136 -10.30 2.06 -3.10
C ALA A 136 -9.39 1.52 -1.99
N GLU A 137 -9.89 0.63 -1.14
CA GLU A 137 -9.15 0.01 -0.04
C GLU A 137 -8.04 -0.91 -0.56
N LEU A 138 -8.28 -1.68 -1.63
CA LEU A 138 -7.23 -2.49 -2.28
C LEU A 138 -6.11 -1.62 -2.85
N THR A 139 -6.45 -0.49 -3.46
CA THR A 139 -5.49 0.49 -3.98
C THR A 139 -4.65 1.05 -2.84
N GLN A 140 -5.27 1.39 -1.71
CA GLN A 140 -4.55 1.83 -0.52
C GLN A 140 -3.61 0.73 0.03
N ILE A 141 -4.05 -0.53 0.06
CA ILE A 141 -3.22 -1.67 0.49
C ILE A 141 -1.99 -1.84 -0.41
N ILE A 142 -2.12 -1.59 -1.72
CA ILE A 142 -1.01 -1.60 -2.67
C ILE A 142 0.00 -0.52 -2.32
N SER A 143 -0.46 0.73 -2.14
CA SER A 143 0.42 1.85 -1.74
C SER A 143 1.18 1.54 -0.44
N LEU A 144 0.50 1.00 0.58
CA LEU A 144 1.16 0.59 1.82
C LEU A 144 2.18 -0.55 1.62
N LYS A 145 1.95 -1.46 0.67
CA LYS A 145 2.92 -2.51 0.35
C LYS A 145 4.17 -1.95 -0.33
N GLU A 146 4.01 -0.95 -1.19
CA GLU A 146 5.11 -0.23 -1.83
C GLU A 146 5.94 0.53 -0.80
N GLN A 147 5.30 1.22 0.15
CA GLN A 147 6.01 1.86 1.27
C GLN A 147 6.81 0.84 2.10
N ILE A 148 6.26 -0.35 2.37
CA ILE A 148 7.01 -1.43 3.06
C ILE A 148 8.22 -1.87 2.22
N ILE A 149 8.10 -1.92 0.89
CA ILE A 149 9.21 -2.27 -0.01
C ILE A 149 10.30 -1.21 0.07
N GLN A 150 9.94 0.06 0.00
CA GLN A 150 10.88 1.18 0.13
C GLN A 150 11.62 1.14 1.47
N ALA A 151 10.90 0.97 2.59
CA ALA A 151 11.51 0.84 3.90
C ALA A 151 12.46 -0.37 3.99
N LYS A 152 12.11 -1.49 3.34
CA LYS A 152 13.00 -2.66 3.24
C LYS A 152 14.24 -2.39 2.40
N GLN A 153 14.13 -1.67 1.30
CA GLN A 153 15.28 -1.26 0.49
C GLN A 153 16.22 -0.35 1.28
N GLN A 154 15.67 0.58 2.07
CA GLN A 154 16.46 1.40 3.00
C GLN A 154 17.19 0.53 4.03
N ILE A 155 16.52 -0.45 4.66
CA ILE A 155 17.17 -1.39 5.57
C ILE A 155 18.30 -2.16 4.87
N LEU A 156 18.08 -2.62 3.63
CA LEU A 156 19.10 -3.32 2.86
C LEU A 156 20.33 -2.43 2.63
N SER A 157 20.11 -1.19 2.19
CA SER A 157 21.20 -0.21 2.00
C SER A 157 21.96 0.06 3.30
N LEU A 158 21.25 0.24 4.42
CA LEU A 158 21.89 0.42 5.74
C LEU A 158 22.74 -0.78 6.15
N GLN A 159 22.28 -2.00 5.86
CA GLN A 159 23.06 -3.20 6.12
C GLN A 159 24.27 -3.34 5.19
N GLN A 160 24.19 -2.84 3.95
CA GLN A 160 25.33 -2.82 3.03
C GLN A 160 26.38 -1.81 3.52
N SER A 161 25.95 -0.60 3.90
CA SER A 161 26.84 0.39 4.52
C SER A 161 27.51 -0.14 5.79
N LEU A 162 26.75 -0.88 6.62
CA LEU A 162 27.30 -1.54 7.80
C LEU A 162 28.34 -2.60 7.43
N GLN A 163 28.10 -3.38 6.37
CA GLN A 163 29.07 -4.36 5.88
C GLN A 163 30.37 -3.68 5.45
N THR A 164 30.26 -2.60 4.65
CA THR A 164 31.43 -1.83 4.21
C THR A 164 32.24 -1.30 5.39
N LEU A 165 31.58 -0.74 6.40
CA LEU A 165 32.25 -0.24 7.63
C LEU A 165 32.93 -1.35 8.43
N LEU A 166 32.31 -2.53 8.51
CA LEU A 166 32.91 -3.66 9.21
C LEU A 166 34.10 -4.23 8.45
N THR A 167 34.02 -4.31 7.12
CA THR A 167 35.10 -4.87 6.29
C THR A 167 36.27 -3.93 6.13
N SER A 168 36.05 -2.60 6.13
CA SER A 168 37.13 -1.62 6.00
C SER A 168 38.11 -1.63 7.18
N LEU A 169 37.74 -2.23 8.30
CA LEU A 169 38.57 -2.37 9.49
C LEU A 169 39.07 -3.80 9.72
N SER A 170 38.51 -4.79 9.04
CA SER A 170 38.98 -6.17 9.11
C SER A 170 40.01 -6.52 8.03
N ALA A 171 40.19 -5.66 7.03
CA ALA A 171 41.24 -5.73 6.02
C ALA A 171 42.53 -5.09 6.55
#